data_AF-A0A662DTS3-F1
#
_entry.id   AF-A0A662DTS3-F1
#
_cell.length_a   1.000
_cell.length_b   1.000
_cell.length_c   1.000
_cell.angle_alpha   90.00
_cell.angle_beta   90.00
_cell.angle_gamma   90.00
#
_symmetry.space_group_name_H-M   'P 1'
#
loop_
_entity.id
_entity.type
_entity.pdbx_description
1 polymer ?
#
loop_
_entity_poly.entity_id
_entity_poly.type
_entity_poly.pdbx_seq_one_letter_code
_entity_poly.pdbx_strand_id
1 'polypeptide(L)'
;MKAAIIFSLAALICLIPSLNLHGQTALPEPNWDRSLALKTIHKADAQATLKPLFQMARAGSNQELLEALSAIAQDSGMSAPARDYTVFSFTLGLSDLDVNSVSPKVLDFLSTYQVQTLVTHDDHPRITVPLFNIRAAAAGVQNSWDRQKAATRATSLLQEHPDQWISSYLAAGQAGRRGFVDALDFATPEQLRTLGWSALALLDEKPELTLVTASAGMNSGDFELLQQSISRGDGPGLSRVLEAASRELSAEEQIKLLDYSLQLGSDTKAALAIAQLAPTLLDEPAVQKILFSTLADRNLGAAAAMVLGASGDPGIQAQLSEVASKKEGLARQRAELAISTGRLEREAEL
;
A
#
# COMPACT_ATOMS: atom_id res chain seq x y z
N MET A 1 5.33 -25.48 68.65
CA MET A 1 4.76 -26.64 67.92
C MET A 1 4.77 -26.26 66.44
N LYS A 2 5.85 -26.66 65.74
CA LYS A 2 5.81 -27.56 64.56
C LYS A 2 4.96 -26.97 63.42
N ALA A 3 5.56 -26.38 62.38
CA ALA A 3 6.19 -27.06 61.23
C ALA A 3 5.20 -28.03 60.53
N ALA A 4 5.07 -28.14 59.22
CA ALA A 4 5.64 -27.50 58.04
C ALA A 4 5.07 -28.28 56.84
N ILE A 5 4.85 -27.65 55.69
CA ILE A 5 5.15 -28.20 54.34
C ILE A 5 5.51 -26.96 53.49
N ILE A 6 6.76 -26.52 53.25
CA ILE A 6 8.01 -27.10 52.69
C ILE A 6 8.20 -26.76 51.20
N PHE A 7 9.20 -25.87 50.98
CA PHE A 7 10.17 -25.74 49.87
C PHE A 7 9.66 -25.38 48.46
N SER A 8 10.01 -24.23 47.85
CA SER A 8 11.35 -23.75 47.43
C SER A 8 12.21 -24.81 46.76
N LEU A 9 12.18 -24.86 45.43
CA LEU A 9 13.34 -25.26 44.63
C LEU A 9 13.31 -24.57 43.25
N ALA A 10 14.37 -23.78 43.02
CA ALA A 10 15.09 -23.54 41.77
C ALA A 10 14.28 -23.12 40.52
N ALA A 11 14.42 -21.89 40.04
CA ALA A 11 15.60 -21.47 39.28
C ALA A 11 15.96 -22.43 38.13
N LEU A 12 15.31 -22.22 36.99
CA LEU A 12 15.95 -22.38 35.67
C LEU A 12 15.70 -21.04 34.95
N ILE A 13 16.63 -20.09 35.10
CA ILE A 13 17.59 -19.75 34.03
C ILE A 13 16.82 -19.23 32.81
N CYS A 14 16.62 -17.90 32.73
CA CYS A 14 17.47 -17.03 31.92
C CYS A 14 17.79 -17.65 30.55
N LEU A 15 16.93 -17.44 29.54
CA LEU A 15 17.29 -17.36 28.10
C LEU A 15 16.02 -17.22 27.24
N ILE A 16 15.38 -16.05 27.28
CA ILE A 16 15.04 -15.40 26.02
C ILE A 16 15.60 -14.00 26.17
N PRO A 17 16.56 -13.60 25.31
CA PRO A 17 17.35 -12.42 25.54
C PRO A 17 16.41 -11.23 25.62
N SER A 18 16.65 -10.36 26.60
CA SER A 18 16.65 -8.93 26.35
C SER A 18 16.96 -8.70 24.88
N LEU A 19 15.93 -8.36 24.09
CA LEU A 19 16.11 -7.71 22.81
C LEU A 19 17.00 -6.53 23.16
N ASN A 20 18.28 -6.72 22.90
CA ASN A 20 19.25 -5.67 22.92
C ASN A 20 18.65 -4.64 21.97
N LEU A 21 18.02 -3.60 22.54
CA LEU A 21 18.26 -2.24 22.10
C LEU A 21 19.78 -2.07 22.14
N HIS A 22 20.44 -2.63 21.14
CA HIS A 22 21.84 -2.41 20.84
C HIS A 22 21.93 -0.92 20.55
N GLY A 23 22.38 -0.18 21.56
CA GLY A 23 22.71 1.22 21.47
C GLY A 23 21.52 2.11 21.16
N GLN A 24 21.20 3.00 22.09
CA GLN A 24 21.08 4.40 21.68
C GLN A 24 22.45 4.82 21.12
N THR A 25 22.83 4.33 19.93
CA THR A 25 23.74 5.09 19.09
C THR A 25 22.99 6.38 18.84
N ALA A 26 23.54 7.50 19.30
CA ALA A 26 23.09 8.81 18.86
C ALA A 26 22.82 8.70 17.35
N LEU A 27 21.61 9.10 16.93
CA LEU A 27 21.28 9.11 15.52
C LEU A 27 22.43 9.83 14.80
N PRO A 28 23.03 9.21 13.77
CA PRO A 28 24.23 9.76 13.18
C PRO A 28 23.94 11.19 12.73
N GLU A 29 24.85 12.11 13.04
CA GLU A 29 24.69 13.50 12.64
C GLU A 29 24.71 13.60 11.10
N PRO A 30 23.94 14.52 10.51
CA PRO A 30 24.02 14.76 9.08
C PRO A 30 25.44 15.19 8.73
N ASN A 31 26.07 14.48 7.80
CA ASN A 31 27.44 14.75 7.38
C ASN A 31 27.51 15.41 5.99
N TRP A 32 26.34 15.65 5.37
CA TRP A 32 26.20 16.33 4.10
C TRP A 32 25.05 17.34 4.11
N ASP A 33 25.28 18.49 3.45
CA ASP A 33 24.19 19.30 2.92
C ASP A 33 23.61 18.61 1.67
N ARG A 34 22.28 18.54 1.58
CA ARG A 34 21.59 17.86 0.47
C ARG A 34 21.96 18.46 -0.89
N SER A 35 21.95 19.78 -0.99
CA SER A 35 22.21 20.47 -2.26
C SER A 35 23.64 20.26 -2.73
N LEU A 36 24.60 20.27 -1.80
CA LEU A 36 26.00 20.00 -2.08
C LEU A 36 26.21 18.54 -2.49
N ALA A 37 25.63 17.58 -1.75
CA ALA A 37 25.73 16.16 -2.08
C ALA A 37 25.24 15.87 -3.50
N LEU A 38 24.08 16.42 -3.89
CA LEU A 38 23.54 16.25 -5.23
C LEU A 38 24.43 16.88 -6.33
N LYS A 39 25.06 18.02 -6.05
CA LYS A 39 26.00 18.67 -7.00
C LYS A 39 27.29 17.88 -7.20
N THR A 40 27.75 17.14 -6.18
CA THR A 40 28.97 16.32 -6.28
C THR A 40 28.78 15.02 -7.06
N ILE A 41 27.55 14.69 -7.47
CA ILE A 41 27.26 13.51 -8.29
C ILE A 41 27.53 13.85 -9.75
N HIS A 42 28.63 13.32 -10.28
CA HIS A 42 28.92 13.35 -11.71
C HIS A 42 28.13 12.23 -12.42
N LYS A 43 26.94 12.57 -12.94
CA LYS A 43 26.04 11.60 -13.59
C LYS A 43 26.68 10.81 -14.73
N ALA A 44 27.59 11.42 -15.49
CA ALA A 44 28.30 10.75 -16.58
C ALA A 44 29.22 9.62 -16.07
N ASP A 45 29.93 9.85 -14.97
CA ASP A 45 30.83 8.87 -14.37
C ASP A 45 30.04 7.72 -13.75
N ALA A 46 28.94 8.03 -13.05
CA ALA A 46 28.05 7.01 -12.50
C ALA A 46 27.46 6.11 -13.61
N GLN A 47 27.03 6.66 -14.75
CA GLN A 47 26.53 5.86 -15.87
C GLN A 47 27.60 4.93 -16.47
N ALA A 48 28.84 5.41 -16.58
CA ALA A 48 29.96 4.59 -17.05
C ALA A 48 30.22 3.40 -16.12
N THR A 49 30.08 3.59 -14.81
CA THR A 49 30.22 2.52 -13.80
C THR A 49 29.01 1.58 -13.75
N LEU A 50 27.80 2.07 -14.00
CA LEU A 50 26.57 1.25 -13.97
C LEU A 50 26.51 0.21 -15.08
N LYS A 51 26.97 0.56 -16.29
CA LYS A 51 26.84 -0.31 -17.47
C LYS A 51 27.51 -1.69 -17.27
N PRO A 52 28.77 -1.79 -16.80
CA PRO A 52 29.39 -3.08 -16.47
C PRO A 52 28.61 -3.87 -15.41
N LEU A 53 28.10 -3.23 -14.36
CA LEU A 53 27.34 -3.92 -13.30
C LEU A 53 26.08 -4.59 -13.85
N PHE A 54 25.32 -3.89 -14.68
CA PHE A 54 24.14 -4.47 -15.32
C PHE A 54 24.48 -5.56 -16.34
N GLN A 55 25.65 -5.50 -16.98
CA GLN A 55 26.12 -6.59 -17.84
C GLN A 55 26.43 -7.85 -17.01
N MET A 56 27.12 -7.72 -15.89
CA MET A 56 27.40 -8.83 -14.97
C MET A 56 26.11 -9.43 -14.40
N ALA A 57 25.15 -8.59 -14.01
CA ALA A 57 23.84 -9.03 -13.53
C ALA A 57 23.11 -9.86 -14.61
N ARG A 58 22.99 -9.34 -15.85
CA ARG A 58 22.33 -10.08 -16.94
C ARG A 58 23.06 -11.36 -17.35
N ALA A 59 24.38 -11.39 -17.22
CA ALA A 59 25.19 -12.57 -17.50
C ALA A 59 25.14 -13.62 -16.38
N GLY A 60 24.57 -13.29 -15.22
CA GLY A 60 24.59 -14.16 -14.04
C GLY A 60 25.98 -14.28 -13.37
N SER A 61 26.92 -13.38 -13.68
CA SER A 61 28.27 -13.30 -13.11
C SER A 61 28.25 -12.77 -11.67
N ASN A 62 27.56 -13.46 -10.78
CA ASN A 62 27.23 -12.99 -9.43
C ASN A 62 28.45 -12.73 -8.54
N GLN A 63 29.52 -13.52 -8.69
CA GLN A 63 30.74 -13.31 -7.92
C GLN A 63 31.48 -12.04 -8.38
N GLU A 64 31.67 -11.88 -9.69
CA GLU A 64 32.28 -10.67 -10.27
C GLU A 64 31.46 -9.41 -9.92
N LEU A 65 30.13 -9.53 -9.94
CA LEU A 65 29.23 -8.45 -9.55
C LEU A 65 29.42 -8.06 -8.08
N LEU A 66 29.51 -9.02 -7.16
CA LEU A 66 29.75 -8.76 -5.74
C LEU A 66 31.12 -8.12 -5.50
N GLU A 67 32.15 -8.58 -6.21
CA GLU A 67 33.50 -8.01 -6.17
C GLU A 67 33.49 -6.57 -6.68
N ALA A 68 32.82 -6.29 -7.79
CA ALA A 68 32.68 -4.96 -8.36
C ALA A 68 31.90 -4.00 -7.43
N LEU A 69 30.78 -4.46 -6.86
CA LEU A 69 30.00 -3.67 -5.90
C LEU A 69 30.79 -3.37 -4.62
N SER A 70 31.57 -4.35 -4.13
CA SER A 70 32.45 -4.17 -2.95
C SER A 70 33.57 -3.19 -3.25
N ALA A 71 34.16 -3.26 -4.45
CA ALA A 71 35.19 -2.31 -4.89
C ALA A 71 34.64 -0.87 -4.93
N ILE A 72 33.45 -0.67 -5.49
CA ILE A 72 32.78 0.65 -5.51
C ILE A 72 32.52 1.14 -4.08
N ALA A 73 32.06 0.26 -3.18
CA ALA A 73 31.78 0.61 -1.79
C ALA A 73 33.03 1.09 -1.02
N GLN A 74 34.21 0.61 -1.42
CA GLN A 74 35.50 0.92 -0.79
C GLN A 74 36.33 1.96 -1.55
N ASP A 75 35.88 2.42 -2.72
CA ASP A 75 36.63 3.33 -3.58
C ASP A 75 36.75 4.72 -2.95
N SER A 76 37.91 5.00 -2.33
CA SER A 76 38.22 6.29 -1.72
C SER A 76 38.43 7.42 -2.73
N GLY A 77 38.62 7.10 -4.02
CA GLY A 77 38.72 8.09 -5.09
C GLY A 77 37.37 8.70 -5.46
N MET A 78 36.27 8.00 -5.16
CA MET A 78 34.91 8.48 -5.38
C MET A 78 34.40 9.27 -4.16
N SER A 79 33.55 10.29 -4.36
CA SER A 79 32.88 10.95 -3.23
C SER A 79 31.83 10.03 -2.61
N ALA A 80 31.52 10.18 -1.33
CA ALA A 80 30.46 9.40 -0.67
C ALA A 80 29.09 9.51 -1.40
N PRO A 81 28.64 10.72 -1.79
CA PRO A 81 27.40 10.86 -2.57
C PRO A 81 27.43 10.12 -3.90
N ALA A 82 28.57 10.14 -4.61
CA ALA A 82 28.69 9.44 -5.90
C ALA A 82 28.71 7.91 -5.74
N ARG A 83 29.36 7.37 -4.70
CA ARG A 83 29.34 5.93 -4.38
C ARG A 83 27.93 5.46 -4.07
N ASP A 84 27.28 6.13 -3.11
CA ASP A 84 25.95 5.76 -2.65
C ASP A 84 24.93 5.88 -3.80
N TYR A 85 25.02 6.95 -4.60
CA TYR A 85 24.17 7.14 -5.79
C TYR A 85 24.34 6.02 -6.82
N THR A 86 25.58 5.58 -7.08
CA THR A 86 25.87 4.51 -8.05
C THR A 86 25.27 3.19 -7.59
N VAL A 87 25.50 2.81 -6.32
CA VAL A 87 24.94 1.57 -5.76
C VAL A 87 23.42 1.63 -5.69
N PHE A 88 22.86 2.78 -5.32
CA PHE A 88 21.41 3.00 -5.30
C PHE A 88 20.78 2.90 -6.68
N SER A 89 21.37 3.54 -7.68
CA SER A 89 20.87 3.50 -9.06
C SER A 89 20.95 2.10 -9.65
N PHE A 90 22.03 1.36 -9.37
CA PHE A 90 22.14 -0.05 -9.73
C PHE A 90 21.02 -0.86 -9.08
N THR A 91 20.83 -0.68 -7.77
CA THR A 91 19.80 -1.39 -6.99
C THR A 91 18.41 -1.14 -7.56
N LEU A 92 18.05 0.13 -7.82
CA LEU A 92 16.76 0.45 -8.44
C LEU A 92 16.58 -0.25 -9.79
N GLY A 93 17.59 -0.23 -10.66
CA GLY A 93 17.48 -0.87 -11.98
C GLY A 93 17.42 -2.40 -11.95
N LEU A 94 17.65 -3.06 -10.79
CA LEU A 94 17.42 -4.50 -10.67
C LEU A 94 15.94 -4.87 -10.78
N SER A 95 15.01 -3.96 -10.51
CA SER A 95 13.57 -4.23 -10.64
C SER A 95 13.14 -4.47 -12.08
N ASP A 96 13.90 -3.96 -13.05
CA ASP A 96 13.62 -4.09 -14.48
C ASP A 96 14.22 -5.36 -15.10
N LEU A 97 14.99 -6.12 -14.30
CA LEU A 97 15.57 -7.40 -14.72
C LEU A 97 14.66 -8.56 -14.32
N ASP A 98 14.80 -9.67 -15.05
CA ASP A 98 14.07 -10.90 -14.75
C ASP A 98 14.34 -11.38 -13.34
N VAL A 99 13.34 -12.04 -12.77
CA VAL A 99 13.43 -12.69 -11.48
C VAL A 99 14.66 -13.61 -11.42
N ASN A 100 15.44 -13.50 -10.34
CA ASN A 100 16.69 -14.23 -10.13
C ASN A 100 17.84 -13.85 -11.09
N SER A 101 17.76 -12.71 -11.78
CA SER A 101 18.91 -12.17 -12.54
C SER A 101 20.15 -11.95 -11.65
N VAL A 102 19.94 -11.72 -10.34
CA VAL A 102 21.02 -11.78 -9.36
C VAL A 102 20.71 -12.80 -8.26
N SER A 103 21.77 -13.35 -7.68
CA SER A 103 21.70 -14.29 -6.58
C SER A 103 21.25 -13.61 -5.28
N PRO A 104 20.68 -14.36 -4.32
CA PRO A 104 20.30 -13.82 -3.01
C PRO A 104 21.46 -13.09 -2.30
N LYS A 105 22.70 -13.57 -2.48
CA LYS A 105 23.90 -12.93 -1.89
C LYS A 105 24.11 -11.48 -2.33
N VAL A 106 23.74 -11.15 -3.58
CA VAL A 106 23.82 -9.77 -4.08
C VAL A 106 22.79 -8.89 -3.37
N LEU A 107 21.57 -9.39 -3.20
CA LEU A 107 20.54 -8.67 -2.44
C LEU A 107 20.88 -8.56 -0.95
N ASP A 108 21.51 -9.59 -0.35
CA ASP A 108 22.01 -9.55 1.03
C ASP A 108 23.09 -8.47 1.20
N PHE A 109 24.00 -8.34 0.22
CA PHE A 109 24.98 -7.26 0.21
C PHE A 109 24.29 -5.88 0.16
N LEU A 110 23.34 -5.69 -0.75
CA LEU A 110 22.65 -4.41 -0.91
C LEU A 110 21.77 -4.05 0.31
N SER A 111 21.11 -5.04 0.92
CA SER A 111 20.27 -4.84 2.11
C SER A 111 21.08 -4.53 3.37
N THR A 112 22.35 -4.90 3.42
CA THR A 112 23.26 -4.62 4.54
C THR A 112 24.16 -3.41 4.30
N TYR A 113 24.17 -2.87 3.08
CA TYR A 113 24.99 -1.72 2.68
C TYR A 113 24.89 -0.56 3.68
N GLN A 114 26.04 -0.01 4.08
CA GLN A 114 26.13 1.13 4.99
C GLN A 114 26.30 2.42 4.18
N VAL A 115 25.21 3.17 4.06
CA VAL A 115 25.18 4.46 3.36
C VAL A 115 26.05 5.46 4.11
N GLN A 116 26.83 6.25 3.37
CA GLN A 116 27.75 7.24 3.95
C GLN A 116 27.24 8.68 3.77
N THR A 117 26.25 8.90 2.93
CA THR A 117 25.66 10.20 2.61
C THR A 117 24.39 10.42 3.42
N LEU A 118 24.55 11.08 4.57
CA LEU A 118 23.48 11.34 5.53
C LEU A 118 23.11 12.82 5.52
N VAL A 119 21.81 13.11 5.35
CA VAL A 119 21.27 14.46 5.24
C VAL A 119 20.14 14.65 6.25
N THR A 120 19.80 15.91 6.52
CA THR A 120 18.64 16.25 7.36
C THR A 120 17.32 15.85 6.68
N HIS A 121 16.37 15.34 7.46
CA HIS A 121 15.00 15.07 7.00
C HIS A 121 14.25 16.37 6.72
N ASP A 122 13.45 16.41 5.65
CA ASP A 122 12.78 17.64 5.19
C ASP A 122 11.77 18.17 6.22
N ASP A 123 10.94 17.29 6.78
CA ASP A 123 9.91 17.68 7.76
C ASP A 123 10.41 17.74 9.22
N HIS A 124 11.60 17.21 9.49
CA HIS A 124 12.09 16.97 10.85
C HIS A 124 13.58 17.29 10.98
N PRO A 125 13.94 18.54 11.31
CA PRO A 125 15.33 19.03 11.32
C PRO A 125 16.29 18.31 12.26
N ARG A 126 15.77 17.48 13.18
CA ARG A 126 16.55 16.70 14.16
C ARG A 126 16.74 15.24 13.75
N ILE A 127 16.17 14.83 12.63
CA ILE A 127 16.25 13.47 12.12
C ILE A 127 17.19 13.47 10.92
N THR A 128 18.13 12.54 10.95
CA THR A 128 19.05 12.28 9.84
C THR A 128 18.56 11.08 9.06
N VAL A 129 18.61 11.17 7.74
CA VAL A 129 18.24 10.09 6.81
C VAL A 129 19.31 9.88 5.74
N PRO A 130 19.46 8.66 5.22
CA PRO A 130 20.28 8.44 4.04
C PRO A 130 19.70 9.18 2.85
N LEU A 131 20.52 9.95 2.13
CA LEU A 131 20.09 10.59 0.88
C LEU A 131 19.71 9.53 -0.16
N PHE A 132 20.42 8.41 -0.18
CA PHE A 132 20.17 7.26 -1.06
C PHE A 132 19.91 6.01 -0.22
N ASN A 133 18.64 5.66 -0.03
CA ASN A 133 18.27 4.52 0.81
C ASN A 133 18.38 3.19 0.05
N ILE A 134 19.61 2.70 -0.09
CA ILE A 134 19.93 1.44 -0.80
C ILE A 134 19.22 0.24 -0.19
N ARG A 135 19.07 0.20 1.15
CA ARG A 135 18.37 -0.89 1.84
C ARG A 135 16.90 -0.94 1.49
N ALA A 136 16.23 0.22 1.48
CA ALA A 136 14.84 0.30 1.04
C ALA A 136 14.69 -0.04 -0.45
N ALA A 137 15.63 0.38 -1.30
CA ALA A 137 15.63 0.01 -2.71
C ALA A 137 15.77 -1.52 -2.89
N ALA A 138 16.68 -2.17 -2.17
CA ALA A 138 16.87 -3.62 -2.20
C ALA A 138 15.62 -4.37 -1.74
N ALA A 139 14.98 -3.91 -0.66
CA ALA A 139 13.69 -4.45 -0.21
C ALA A 139 12.59 -4.26 -1.26
N GLY A 140 12.58 -3.13 -1.97
CA GLY A 140 11.68 -2.87 -3.10
C GLY A 140 11.86 -3.85 -4.24
N VAL A 141 13.11 -4.13 -4.64
CA VAL A 141 13.45 -5.13 -5.67
C VAL A 141 12.99 -6.53 -5.26
N GLN A 142 13.31 -6.94 -4.02
CA GLN A 142 12.90 -8.24 -3.50
C GLN A 142 11.36 -8.38 -3.50
N ASN A 143 10.65 -7.35 -3.03
CA ASN A 143 9.19 -7.33 -3.06
C ASN A 143 8.64 -7.41 -4.49
N SER A 144 9.24 -6.70 -5.46
CA SER A 144 8.84 -6.76 -6.87
C SER A 144 8.98 -8.18 -7.43
N TRP A 145 10.11 -8.83 -7.16
CA TRP A 145 10.35 -10.20 -7.61
C TRP A 145 9.45 -11.23 -6.92
N ASP A 146 9.19 -11.08 -5.62
CA ASP A 146 8.26 -11.95 -4.90
C ASP A 146 6.83 -11.80 -5.43
N ARG A 147 6.43 -10.57 -5.75
CA ARG A 147 5.16 -10.27 -6.44
C ARG A 147 5.10 -10.97 -7.81
N GLN A 148 6.15 -10.87 -8.63
CA GLN A 148 6.18 -11.50 -9.95
C GLN A 148 6.17 -13.04 -9.87
N LYS A 149 6.98 -13.64 -8.99
CA LYS A 149 6.97 -15.09 -8.72
C LYS A 149 5.59 -15.57 -8.31
N ALA A 150 4.95 -14.82 -7.40
CA ALA A 150 3.63 -15.15 -6.90
C ALA A 150 2.55 -15.03 -7.98
N ALA A 151 2.62 -14.01 -8.85
CA ALA A 151 1.71 -13.87 -9.98
C ALA A 151 1.81 -15.05 -10.94
N THR A 152 3.02 -15.43 -11.37
CA THR A 152 3.25 -16.60 -12.24
C THR A 152 2.72 -17.88 -11.59
N ARG A 153 3.01 -18.08 -10.30
CA ARG A 153 2.52 -19.24 -9.54
C ARG A 153 0.99 -19.24 -9.45
N ALA A 154 0.37 -18.10 -9.17
CA ALA A 154 -1.07 -17.97 -9.05
C ALA A 154 -1.78 -18.28 -10.38
N THR A 155 -1.24 -17.83 -11.51
CA THR A 155 -1.76 -18.17 -12.84
C THR A 155 -1.70 -19.68 -13.11
N SER A 156 -0.57 -20.34 -12.82
CA SER A 156 -0.45 -21.81 -12.97
C SER A 156 -1.40 -22.55 -12.03
N LEU A 157 -1.53 -22.12 -10.77
CA LEU A 157 -2.47 -22.72 -9.81
C LEU A 157 -3.92 -22.63 -10.29
N LEU A 158 -4.36 -21.52 -10.88
CA LEU A 158 -5.72 -21.39 -11.43
C LEU A 158 -6.02 -22.40 -12.55
N GLN A 159 -4.99 -22.81 -13.30
CA GLN A 159 -5.11 -23.74 -14.43
C GLN A 159 -4.99 -25.20 -13.99
N GLU A 160 -4.05 -25.50 -13.10
CA GLU A 160 -3.64 -26.88 -12.79
C GLU A 160 -4.19 -27.38 -11.46
N HIS A 161 -4.23 -26.52 -10.43
CA HIS A 161 -4.54 -26.89 -9.05
C HIS A 161 -5.34 -25.77 -8.32
N PRO A 162 -6.57 -25.45 -8.79
CA PRO A 162 -7.33 -24.32 -8.26
C PRO A 162 -7.68 -24.47 -6.77
N ASP A 163 -7.76 -25.71 -6.27
CA ASP A 163 -7.95 -26.05 -4.86
C ASP A 163 -6.81 -25.55 -3.94
N GLN A 164 -5.60 -25.39 -4.49
CA GLN A 164 -4.43 -24.92 -3.74
C GLN A 164 -4.22 -23.40 -3.80
N TRP A 165 -5.04 -22.69 -4.57
CA TRP A 165 -4.85 -21.25 -4.80
C TRP A 165 -5.01 -20.46 -3.51
N ILE A 166 -6.12 -20.67 -2.78
CA ILE A 166 -6.44 -19.94 -1.54
C ILE A 166 -5.40 -20.21 -0.45
N SER A 167 -5.01 -21.47 -0.25
CA SER A 167 -4.00 -21.82 0.76
C SER A 167 -2.63 -21.22 0.41
N SER A 168 -2.25 -21.20 -0.87
CA SER A 168 -1.01 -20.56 -1.32
C SER A 168 -1.04 -19.04 -1.18
N TYR A 169 -2.19 -18.40 -1.42
CA TYR A 169 -2.40 -16.97 -1.19
C TYR A 169 -2.21 -16.62 0.29
N LEU A 170 -2.86 -17.37 1.19
CA LEU A 170 -2.81 -17.11 2.63
C LEU A 170 -1.40 -17.31 3.20
N ALA A 171 -0.64 -18.26 2.66
CA ALA A 171 0.75 -18.52 3.04
C ALA A 171 1.75 -17.47 2.50
N ALA A 172 1.38 -16.68 1.50
CA ALA A 172 2.26 -15.66 0.92
C ALA A 172 2.39 -14.42 1.82
N GLY A 173 3.56 -13.77 1.77
CA GLY A 173 3.77 -12.44 2.35
C GLY A 173 3.02 -11.35 1.57
N GLN A 174 3.10 -10.10 2.04
CA GLN A 174 2.34 -8.97 1.47
C GLN A 174 2.57 -8.76 -0.04
N ALA A 175 3.83 -8.76 -0.49
CA ALA A 175 4.16 -8.60 -1.90
C ALA A 175 3.68 -9.78 -2.75
N GLY A 176 3.84 -11.01 -2.23
CA GLY A 176 3.33 -12.22 -2.87
C GLY A 176 1.81 -12.19 -3.02
N ARG A 177 1.06 -11.84 -1.96
CA ARG A 177 -0.40 -11.68 -2.02
C ARG A 177 -0.83 -10.68 -3.09
N ARG A 178 -0.08 -9.58 -3.28
CA ARG A 178 -0.36 -8.65 -4.38
C ARG A 178 -0.20 -9.33 -5.74
N GLY A 179 0.86 -10.12 -5.92
CA GLY A 179 1.08 -10.90 -7.14
C GLY A 179 -0.04 -11.88 -7.43
N PHE A 180 -0.55 -12.58 -6.41
CA PHE A 180 -1.73 -13.44 -6.55
C PHE A 180 -2.95 -12.66 -7.04
N VAL A 181 -3.20 -11.45 -6.50
CA VAL A 181 -4.32 -10.61 -6.95
C VAL A 181 -4.10 -10.14 -8.39
N ASP A 182 -2.90 -9.73 -8.78
CA ASP A 182 -2.62 -9.32 -10.17
C ASP A 182 -2.84 -10.47 -11.17
N ALA A 183 -2.64 -11.73 -10.75
CA ALA A 183 -2.90 -12.89 -11.61
C ALA A 183 -4.39 -13.09 -11.94
N LEU A 184 -5.30 -12.49 -11.17
CA LEU A 184 -6.75 -12.55 -11.43
C LEU A 184 -7.13 -11.80 -12.71
N ASP A 185 -6.33 -10.82 -13.16
CA ASP A 185 -6.57 -10.06 -14.39
C ASP A 185 -6.39 -10.91 -15.66
N PHE A 186 -5.74 -12.07 -15.54
CA PHE A 186 -5.46 -12.99 -16.66
C PHE A 186 -6.29 -14.28 -16.61
N ALA A 187 -7.15 -14.43 -15.59
CA ALA A 187 -7.99 -15.61 -15.40
C ALA A 187 -9.29 -15.52 -16.22
N THR A 188 -9.90 -16.66 -16.55
CA THR A 188 -11.22 -16.63 -17.20
C THR A 188 -12.32 -16.25 -16.22
N PRO A 189 -13.44 -15.66 -16.67
CA PRO A 189 -14.57 -15.35 -15.81
C PRO A 189 -15.08 -16.55 -15.01
N GLU A 190 -15.08 -17.76 -15.58
CA GLU A 190 -15.51 -18.98 -14.89
C GLU A 190 -14.56 -19.40 -13.76
N GLN A 191 -13.24 -19.29 -13.99
CA GLN A 191 -12.24 -19.56 -12.96
C GLN A 191 -12.38 -18.59 -11.80
N LEU A 192 -12.54 -17.30 -12.12
CA LEU A 192 -12.74 -16.23 -11.15
C LEU A 192 -14.01 -16.43 -10.35
N ARG A 193 -15.14 -16.75 -10.99
CA ARG A 193 -16.40 -16.99 -10.29
C ARG A 193 -16.27 -18.15 -9.31
N THR A 194 -15.67 -19.27 -9.74
CA THR A 194 -15.44 -20.44 -8.89
C THR A 194 -14.53 -20.13 -7.70
N LEU A 195 -13.40 -19.46 -7.95
CA LEU A 195 -12.46 -19.05 -6.90
C LEU A 195 -13.12 -18.07 -5.92
N GLY A 196 -13.83 -17.08 -6.44
CA GLY A 196 -14.46 -16.02 -5.67
C GLY A 196 -15.51 -16.55 -4.69
N TRP A 197 -16.41 -17.43 -5.15
CA TRP A 197 -17.37 -18.08 -4.25
C TRP A 197 -16.70 -19.01 -3.23
N SER A 198 -15.63 -19.71 -3.61
CA SER A 198 -14.86 -20.54 -2.69
C SER A 198 -14.16 -19.70 -1.60
N ALA A 199 -13.59 -18.55 -1.98
CA ALA A 199 -12.97 -17.63 -1.05
C ALA A 199 -14.01 -16.91 -0.17
N LEU A 200 -15.19 -16.60 -0.71
CA LEU A 200 -16.29 -15.99 0.02
C LEU A 200 -16.81 -16.93 1.11
N ALA A 201 -16.83 -18.24 0.87
CA ALA A 201 -17.20 -19.23 1.89
C ALA A 201 -16.28 -19.19 3.12
N LEU A 202 -15.03 -18.78 2.95
CA LEU A 202 -14.01 -18.72 4.00
C LEU A 202 -13.80 -17.30 4.57
N LEU A 203 -14.53 -16.30 4.06
CA LEU A 203 -14.23 -14.89 4.30
C LEU A 203 -14.37 -14.50 5.78
N ASP A 204 -15.37 -15.04 6.48
CA ASP A 204 -15.61 -14.75 7.90
C ASP A 204 -14.45 -15.25 8.79
N GLU A 205 -13.76 -16.32 8.38
CA GLU A 205 -12.61 -16.88 9.10
C GLU A 205 -11.27 -16.28 8.64
N LYS A 206 -11.22 -15.74 7.43
CA LYS A 206 -10.02 -15.28 6.72
C LYS A 206 -10.30 -13.92 6.04
N PRO A 207 -10.34 -12.81 6.79
CA PRO A 207 -10.66 -11.48 6.25
C PRO A 207 -9.67 -11.00 5.18
N GLU A 208 -8.47 -11.59 5.13
CA GLU A 208 -7.48 -11.33 4.07
C GLU A 208 -7.99 -11.69 2.67
N LEU A 209 -9.02 -12.54 2.57
CA LEU A 209 -9.65 -12.92 1.30
C LEU A 209 -10.57 -11.85 0.73
N THR A 210 -10.89 -10.78 1.47
CA THR A 210 -11.80 -9.70 1.02
C THR A 210 -11.41 -9.15 -0.35
N LEU A 211 -10.11 -8.93 -0.57
CA LEU A 211 -9.63 -8.42 -1.85
C LEU A 211 -9.78 -9.46 -2.96
N VAL A 212 -9.55 -10.75 -2.65
CA VAL A 212 -9.65 -11.84 -3.62
C VAL A 212 -11.10 -12.02 -4.08
N THR A 213 -12.04 -12.08 -3.14
CA THR A 213 -13.46 -12.32 -3.46
C THR A 213 -14.04 -11.17 -4.27
N ALA A 214 -13.72 -9.93 -3.90
CA ALA A 214 -14.21 -8.77 -4.60
C ALA A 214 -13.55 -8.56 -5.97
N SER A 215 -12.22 -8.73 -6.10
CA SER A 215 -11.54 -8.69 -7.40
C SER A 215 -12.05 -9.79 -8.33
N ALA A 216 -12.33 -10.99 -7.80
CA ALA A 216 -12.97 -12.04 -8.58
C ALA A 216 -14.39 -11.66 -9.04
N GLY A 217 -15.20 -11.02 -8.19
CA GLY A 217 -16.52 -10.51 -8.56
C GLY A 217 -16.45 -9.46 -9.67
N MET A 218 -15.58 -8.46 -9.52
CA MET A 218 -15.36 -7.40 -10.53
C MET A 218 -14.88 -7.99 -11.87
N ASN A 219 -13.79 -8.77 -11.86
CA ASN A 219 -13.18 -9.28 -13.08
C ASN A 219 -14.01 -10.36 -13.79
N SER A 220 -14.92 -11.05 -13.08
CA SER A 220 -15.83 -12.03 -13.68
C SER A 220 -17.18 -11.46 -14.13
N GLY A 221 -17.46 -10.21 -13.80
CA GLY A 221 -18.79 -9.59 -13.97
C GLY A 221 -19.88 -10.17 -13.05
N ASP A 222 -19.50 -10.93 -12.01
CA ASP A 222 -20.44 -11.44 -11.01
C ASP A 222 -20.68 -10.35 -9.94
N PHE A 223 -21.65 -9.49 -10.22
CA PHE A 223 -21.99 -8.37 -9.34
C PHE A 223 -22.55 -8.84 -7.99
N GLU A 224 -23.21 -10.00 -7.93
CA GLU A 224 -23.69 -10.58 -6.67
C GLU A 224 -22.52 -10.96 -5.77
N LEU A 225 -21.50 -11.63 -6.34
CA LEU A 225 -20.27 -11.94 -5.62
C LEU A 225 -19.57 -10.67 -5.10
N LEU A 226 -19.54 -9.60 -5.88
CA LEU A 226 -18.98 -8.31 -5.43
C LEU A 226 -19.78 -7.73 -4.25
N GLN A 227 -21.11 -7.70 -4.34
CA GLN A 227 -21.97 -7.22 -3.25
C GLN A 227 -21.76 -8.04 -1.96
N GLN A 228 -21.76 -9.37 -2.07
CA GLN A 228 -21.53 -10.24 -0.92
C GLN A 228 -20.12 -10.05 -0.32
N SER A 229 -19.12 -9.81 -1.17
CA SER A 229 -17.76 -9.52 -0.74
C SER A 229 -17.66 -8.22 0.06
N ILE A 230 -18.41 -7.18 -0.32
CA ILE A 230 -18.45 -5.91 0.43
C ILE A 230 -19.24 -6.06 1.73
N SER A 231 -20.34 -6.81 1.69
CA SER A 231 -21.18 -7.09 2.87
C SER A 231 -20.41 -7.81 3.97
N ARG A 232 -19.71 -8.88 3.61
CA ARG A 232 -18.99 -9.76 4.55
C ARG A 232 -17.52 -9.41 4.72
N GLY A 233 -16.92 -8.71 3.76
CA GLY A 233 -15.51 -8.37 3.77
C GLY A 233 -15.18 -7.26 4.74
N ASP A 234 -13.96 -7.30 5.27
CA ASP A 234 -13.46 -6.39 6.30
C ASP A 234 -11.97 -6.07 6.07
N GLY A 235 -11.46 -5.11 6.85
CA GLY A 235 -10.04 -4.76 6.87
C GLY A 235 -9.58 -3.91 5.67
N PRO A 236 -8.26 -3.76 5.47
CA PRO A 236 -7.70 -2.85 4.47
C PRO A 236 -7.99 -3.26 3.02
N GLY A 237 -8.45 -4.49 2.78
CA GLY A 237 -8.87 -4.95 1.46
C GLY A 237 -10.11 -4.20 0.96
N LEU A 238 -11.07 -3.90 1.84
CA LEU A 238 -12.35 -3.29 1.48
C LEU A 238 -12.19 -1.90 0.85
N SER A 239 -11.30 -1.06 1.41
CA SER A 239 -11.05 0.28 0.86
C SER A 239 -10.48 0.22 -0.55
N ARG A 240 -9.55 -0.71 -0.81
CA ARG A 240 -8.94 -0.88 -2.15
C ARG A 240 -9.93 -1.40 -3.17
N VAL A 241 -10.83 -2.28 -2.73
CA VAL A 241 -11.92 -2.80 -3.58
C VAL A 241 -12.85 -1.67 -3.99
N LEU A 242 -13.28 -0.83 -3.05
CA LEU A 242 -14.18 0.29 -3.37
C LEU A 242 -13.51 1.34 -4.27
N GLU A 243 -12.22 1.60 -4.08
CA GLU A 243 -11.42 2.46 -4.96
C GLU A 243 -11.24 1.85 -6.36
N ALA A 244 -11.09 0.53 -6.47
CA ALA A 244 -11.05 -0.13 -7.78
C ALA A 244 -12.43 -0.07 -8.46
N ALA A 245 -13.50 -0.34 -7.71
CA ALA A 245 -14.87 -0.28 -8.19
C ALA A 245 -15.25 1.12 -8.71
N SER A 246 -14.78 2.20 -8.08
CA SER A 246 -15.04 3.57 -8.56
C SER A 246 -14.38 3.88 -9.90
N ARG A 247 -13.31 3.16 -10.26
CA ARG A 247 -12.57 3.33 -11.52
C ARG A 247 -13.03 2.39 -12.63
N GLU A 248 -13.44 1.18 -12.28
CA GLU A 248 -13.65 0.10 -13.25
C GLU A 248 -15.12 -0.17 -13.55
N LEU A 249 -16.02 0.07 -12.60
CA LEU A 249 -17.46 -0.17 -12.80
C LEU A 249 -18.13 0.98 -13.56
N SER A 250 -19.23 0.67 -14.25
CA SER A 250 -20.09 1.70 -14.83
C SER A 250 -20.77 2.55 -13.74
N ALA A 251 -21.17 3.78 -14.08
CA ALA A 251 -21.89 4.65 -13.14
C ALA A 251 -23.13 3.97 -12.54
N GLU A 252 -23.87 3.19 -13.33
CA GLU A 252 -25.05 2.44 -12.87
C GLU A 252 -24.68 1.40 -11.79
N GLU A 253 -23.62 0.63 -12.00
CA GLU A 253 -23.13 -0.37 -11.05
C GLU A 253 -22.58 0.27 -9.78
N GLN A 254 -21.85 1.38 -9.91
CA GLN A 254 -21.36 2.13 -8.74
C GLN A 254 -22.51 2.69 -7.90
N ILE A 255 -23.57 3.21 -8.53
CA ILE A 255 -24.78 3.68 -7.82
C ILE A 255 -25.47 2.52 -7.10
N LYS A 256 -25.64 1.37 -7.77
CA LYS A 256 -26.21 0.15 -7.16
C LYS A 256 -25.38 -0.32 -5.97
N LEU A 257 -24.05 -0.26 -6.09
CA LEU A 257 -23.14 -0.68 -5.03
C LEU A 257 -23.15 0.28 -3.84
N LEU A 258 -23.24 1.59 -4.09
CA LEU A 258 -23.41 2.60 -3.07
C LEU A 258 -24.73 2.40 -2.31
N ASP A 259 -25.85 2.27 -3.02
CA ASP A 259 -27.17 2.04 -2.42
C ASP A 259 -27.19 0.75 -1.58
N TYR A 260 -26.65 -0.35 -2.12
CA TYR A 260 -26.49 -1.60 -1.39
C TYR A 260 -25.68 -1.39 -0.09
N SER A 261 -24.55 -0.69 -0.16
CA SER A 261 -23.68 -0.46 1.00
C SER A 261 -24.35 0.37 2.10
N LEU A 262 -25.23 1.31 1.74
CA LEU A 262 -26.02 2.09 2.69
C LEU A 262 -27.10 1.24 3.38
N GLN A 263 -27.60 0.20 2.71
CA GLN A 263 -28.64 -0.69 3.23
C GLN A 263 -28.09 -1.81 4.14
N LEU A 264 -26.78 -2.06 4.14
CA LEU A 264 -26.15 -3.11 4.96
C LEU A 264 -26.27 -2.90 6.48
N GLY A 265 -26.60 -1.68 6.93
CA GLY A 265 -26.69 -1.36 8.36
C GLY A 265 -25.34 -1.25 9.08
N SER A 266 -24.23 -1.19 8.34
CA SER A 266 -22.89 -0.95 8.88
C SER A 266 -22.42 0.46 8.52
N ASP A 267 -22.43 1.36 9.51
CA ASP A 267 -22.07 2.76 9.30
C ASP A 267 -20.64 2.93 8.76
N THR A 268 -19.70 2.07 9.18
CA THR A 268 -18.32 2.12 8.71
C THR A 268 -18.20 1.77 7.23
N LYS A 269 -18.90 0.71 6.79
CA LYS A 269 -18.87 0.29 5.37
C LYS A 269 -19.60 1.28 4.49
N ALA A 270 -20.74 1.79 4.96
CA ALA A 270 -21.49 2.86 4.31
C ALA A 270 -20.67 4.15 4.17
N ALA A 271 -19.99 4.61 5.24
CA ALA A 271 -19.14 5.79 5.19
C ALA A 271 -17.95 5.60 4.22
N LEU A 272 -17.35 4.41 4.20
CA LEU A 272 -16.27 4.08 3.27
C LEU A 272 -16.76 4.04 1.81
N ALA A 273 -17.95 3.47 1.56
CA ALA A 273 -18.56 3.47 0.24
C ALA A 273 -18.87 4.89 -0.25
N ILE A 274 -19.40 5.76 0.63
CA ILE A 274 -19.59 7.18 0.32
C ILE A 274 -18.25 7.81 -0.06
N ALA A 275 -17.20 7.62 0.76
CA ALA A 275 -15.92 8.26 0.54
C ALA A 275 -15.23 7.85 -0.77
N GLN A 276 -15.41 6.59 -1.21
CA GLN A 276 -14.70 6.04 -2.38
C GLN A 276 -15.52 6.11 -3.68
N LEU A 277 -16.83 5.86 -3.63
CA LEU A 277 -17.68 5.76 -4.83
C LEU A 277 -18.37 7.08 -5.18
N ALA A 278 -18.77 7.87 -4.18
CA ALA A 278 -19.57 9.06 -4.46
C ALA A 278 -18.83 10.21 -5.17
N PRO A 279 -17.51 10.44 -4.96
CA PRO A 279 -16.81 11.55 -5.63
C PRO A 279 -16.85 11.50 -7.16
N THR A 280 -16.79 10.31 -7.77
CA THR A 280 -16.84 10.12 -9.22
C THR A 280 -18.25 10.21 -9.80
N LEU A 281 -19.27 10.25 -8.95
CA LEU A 281 -20.69 10.22 -9.32
C LEU A 281 -21.44 11.50 -8.94
N LEU A 282 -20.72 12.58 -8.60
CA LEU A 282 -21.36 13.83 -8.17
C LEU A 282 -22.20 14.49 -9.25
N ASP A 283 -21.94 14.20 -10.53
CA ASP A 283 -22.76 14.67 -11.65
C ASP A 283 -24.12 13.95 -11.74
N GLU A 284 -24.27 12.81 -11.05
CA GLU A 284 -25.49 12.01 -11.08
C GLU A 284 -26.53 12.51 -10.06
N PRO A 285 -27.73 12.97 -10.49
CA PRO A 285 -28.73 13.53 -9.58
C PRO A 285 -29.20 12.55 -8.50
N ALA A 286 -29.17 11.25 -8.80
CA ALA A 286 -29.51 10.20 -7.85
C ALA A 286 -28.54 10.19 -6.66
N VAL A 287 -27.23 10.32 -6.93
CA VAL A 287 -26.19 10.33 -5.89
C VAL A 287 -26.25 11.63 -5.09
N GLN A 288 -26.43 12.78 -5.73
CA GLN A 288 -26.63 14.04 -5.02
C GLN A 288 -27.80 13.93 -4.02
N LYS A 289 -28.95 13.38 -4.47
CA LYS A 289 -30.12 13.18 -3.61
C LYS A 289 -29.81 12.26 -2.42
N ILE A 290 -29.08 11.17 -2.65
CA ILE A 290 -28.62 10.27 -1.58
C ILE A 290 -27.78 11.06 -0.58
N LEU A 291 -26.71 11.72 -1.01
CA LEU A 291 -25.79 12.45 -0.12
C LEU A 291 -26.48 13.57 0.68
N PHE A 292 -27.33 14.37 0.03
CA PHE A 292 -28.08 15.43 0.70
C PHE A 292 -29.07 14.86 1.73
N SER A 293 -29.67 13.70 1.47
CA SER A 293 -30.53 13.01 2.45
C SER A 293 -29.72 12.46 3.64
N THR A 294 -28.48 12.01 3.39
CA THR A 294 -27.56 11.49 4.40
C THR A 294 -26.97 12.59 5.29
N LEU A 295 -27.02 13.87 4.90
CA LEU A 295 -26.52 14.97 5.75
C LEU A 295 -27.18 15.03 7.13
N ALA A 296 -28.43 14.57 7.28
CA ALA A 296 -29.12 14.51 8.56
C ALA A 296 -28.73 13.29 9.42
N ASP A 297 -28.11 12.26 8.82
CA ASP A 297 -27.82 10.98 9.46
C ASP A 297 -26.69 11.10 10.49
N ARG A 298 -26.90 10.68 11.73
CA ARG A 298 -25.95 10.88 12.83
C ARG A 298 -24.55 10.33 12.57
N ASN A 299 -24.43 9.23 11.83
CA ASN A 299 -23.17 8.51 11.68
C ASN A 299 -22.55 8.76 10.29
N LEU A 300 -23.37 8.91 9.26
CA LEU A 300 -22.92 9.01 7.86
C LEU A 300 -22.82 10.46 7.35
N GLY A 301 -23.53 11.40 7.98
CA GLY A 301 -23.63 12.75 7.44
C GLY A 301 -22.32 13.53 7.37
N ALA A 302 -21.29 13.16 8.15
CA ALA A 302 -19.96 13.75 8.02
C ALA A 302 -19.25 13.29 6.73
N ALA A 303 -19.37 12.01 6.36
CA ALA A 303 -18.82 11.48 5.12
C ALA A 303 -19.50 12.14 3.91
N ALA A 304 -20.83 12.26 3.93
CA ALA A 304 -21.57 12.95 2.88
C ALA A 304 -21.17 14.44 2.76
N ALA A 305 -20.98 15.13 3.89
CA ALA A 305 -20.55 16.53 3.91
C ALA A 305 -19.14 16.73 3.32
N MET A 306 -18.20 15.83 3.63
CA MET A 306 -16.84 15.88 3.07
C MET A 306 -16.88 15.75 1.54
N VAL A 307 -17.61 14.77 1.01
CA VAL A 307 -17.70 14.55 -0.44
C VAL A 307 -18.38 15.73 -1.14
N LEU A 308 -19.50 16.24 -0.59
CA LEU A 308 -20.20 17.39 -1.16
C LEU A 308 -19.36 18.68 -1.08
N GLY A 309 -18.61 18.86 0.00
CA GLY A 309 -17.75 20.02 0.23
C GLY A 309 -16.57 20.10 -0.73
N ALA A 310 -15.99 18.95 -1.09
CA ALA A 310 -14.92 18.83 -2.08
C ALA A 310 -15.40 19.11 -3.53
N SER A 311 -16.72 19.18 -3.77
CA SER A 311 -17.25 19.45 -5.11
C SER A 311 -17.01 20.88 -5.57
N GLY A 312 -16.48 21.03 -6.78
CA GLY A 312 -16.38 22.31 -7.49
C GLY A 312 -17.68 22.77 -8.15
N ASP A 313 -18.75 21.97 -8.16
CA ASP A 313 -20.00 22.28 -8.86
C ASP A 313 -20.78 23.42 -8.17
N PRO A 314 -21.04 24.55 -8.86
CA PRO A 314 -21.86 25.65 -8.33
C PRO A 314 -23.26 25.22 -7.90
N GLY A 315 -23.87 24.22 -8.55
CA GLY A 315 -25.19 23.70 -8.20
C GLY A 315 -25.21 23.05 -6.82
N ILE A 316 -24.22 22.19 -6.54
CA ILE A 316 -24.03 21.55 -5.23
C ILE A 316 -23.76 22.61 -4.15
N GLN A 317 -22.94 23.62 -4.45
CA GLN A 317 -22.63 24.69 -3.50
C GLN A 317 -23.84 25.57 -3.17
N ALA A 318 -24.70 25.86 -4.16
CA ALA A 318 -25.95 26.57 -3.94
C ALA A 318 -26.91 25.77 -3.04
N GLN A 319 -27.03 24.47 -3.28
CA GLN A 319 -27.89 23.59 -2.48
C GLN A 319 -27.36 23.39 -1.06
N LEU A 320 -26.04 23.28 -0.87
CA LEU A 320 -25.41 23.29 0.46
C LEU A 320 -25.73 24.60 1.21
N SER A 321 -25.64 25.74 0.52
CA SER A 321 -25.96 27.05 1.12
C SER A 321 -27.44 27.14 1.52
N GLU A 322 -28.35 26.59 0.73
CA GLU A 322 -29.77 26.49 1.07
C GLU A 322 -29.98 25.64 2.34
N VAL A 323 -29.33 24.47 2.44
CA VAL A 323 -29.41 23.61 3.63
C VAL A 323 -28.80 24.29 4.87
N ALA A 324 -27.69 25.01 4.72
CA ALA A 324 -27.05 25.77 5.78
C ALA A 324 -27.91 26.96 6.28
N SER A 325 -28.79 27.51 5.43
CA SER A 325 -29.71 28.60 5.80
C SER A 325 -30.88 28.17 6.70
N LYS A 326 -31.09 26.86 6.89
CA LYS A 326 -32.19 26.32 7.71
C LYS A 326 -31.97 26.67 9.19
N LYS A 327 -33.07 26.81 9.94
CA LYS A 327 -33.03 27.31 11.32
C LYS A 327 -32.17 26.45 12.25
N GLU A 328 -32.35 25.13 12.26
CA GLU A 328 -31.62 24.21 13.15
C GLU A 328 -31.52 22.80 12.55
N GLY A 329 -30.56 21.98 13.00
CA GLY A 329 -30.43 20.55 12.66
C GLY A 329 -29.02 20.09 12.29
N LEU A 330 -28.76 18.78 12.38
CA LEU A 330 -27.45 18.18 12.03
C LEU A 330 -27.05 18.43 10.57
N ALA A 331 -28.03 18.37 9.65
CA ALA A 331 -27.80 18.64 8.23
C ALA A 331 -27.28 20.07 7.99
N ARG A 332 -27.78 21.05 8.75
CA ARG A 332 -27.35 22.44 8.68
C ARG A 332 -25.88 22.58 9.10
N GLN A 333 -25.51 22.07 10.27
CA GLN A 333 -24.13 22.13 10.79
C GLN A 333 -23.13 21.47 9.84
N ARG A 334 -23.52 20.37 9.19
CA ARG A 334 -22.69 19.65 8.24
C ARG A 334 -22.59 20.34 6.88
N ALA A 335 -23.64 21.01 6.43
CA ALA A 335 -23.57 21.85 5.25
C ALA A 335 -22.65 23.07 5.48
N GLU A 336 -22.72 23.69 6.67
CA GLU A 336 -21.77 24.75 7.06
C GLU A 336 -20.32 24.25 7.07
N LEU A 337 -20.08 23.05 7.62
CA LEU A 337 -18.77 22.41 7.61
C LEU A 337 -18.28 22.19 6.17
N ALA A 338 -19.09 21.57 5.31
CA ALA A 338 -18.75 21.28 3.91
C ALA A 338 -18.33 22.52 3.13
N ILE A 339 -19.05 23.64 3.32
CA ILE A 339 -18.71 24.92 2.69
C ILE A 339 -17.36 25.45 3.20
N SER A 340 -17.07 25.29 4.49
CA SER A 340 -15.82 25.76 5.08
C SER A 340 -14.58 24.97 4.62
N THR A 341 -14.68 23.64 4.53
CA THR A 341 -13.59 22.78 4.05
C THR A 341 -13.34 22.96 2.57
N GLY A 342 -14.39 23.01 1.75
CA GLY A 342 -14.25 23.23 0.30
C GLY A 342 -13.65 24.59 -0.06
N ARG A 343 -13.66 25.56 0.85
CA ARG A 343 -12.96 26.84 0.68
C ARG A 343 -11.45 26.72 0.95
N LEU A 344 -11.06 25.98 1.98
CA LEU A 344 -9.66 25.77 2.36
C LEU A 344 -8.90 24.96 1.30
N GLU A 345 -9.53 23.94 0.71
CA GLU A 345 -8.91 23.13 -0.35
C GLU A 345 -8.65 23.96 -1.62
N ARG A 346 -9.59 24.82 -2.01
CA ARG A 346 -9.42 25.73 -3.16
C ARG A 346 -8.38 26.83 -2.93
N GLU A 347 -8.19 27.27 -1.69
CA GLU A 347 -7.14 28.23 -1.33
C GLU A 347 -5.74 27.57 -1.27
N ALA A 348 -5.65 26.24 -1.12
CA ALA A 348 -4.39 25.49 -1.12
C ALA A 348 -3.91 25.08 -2.53
N GLU A 349 -4.79 25.12 -3.54
CA GLU A 349 -4.48 24.84 -4.96
C GLU A 349 -4.03 26.09 -5.75
N LEU A 350 -4.01 27.27 -5.12
CA LEU A 350 -3.60 28.57 -5.68
C LEU A 350 -2.20 29.00 -5.23
#